data_AF-A0A380K4V3-F1
#
_entry.id   AF-A0A380K4V3-F1
#
_cell.length_a   1.000
_cell.length_b   1.000
_cell.length_c   1.000
_cell.angle_alpha   90.00
_cell.angle_beta   90.00
_cell.angle_gamma   90.00
#
_symmetry.space_group_name_H-M   'P 1'
#
loop_
_entity.id
_entity.type
_entity.pdbx_description
1 polymer ?
#
loop_
_entity_poly.entity_id
_entity_poly.type
_entity_poly.pdbx_seq_one_letter_code
_entity_poly.pdbx_strand_id
1 'polypeptide(L)'
;MTEQEYFDYCSKELTRYEAKRYQFMGMEWEDLNKADHTKLLEIGNKVMNEDSSLDLYLLNRDTDTRLRVWNMVARTALHYDKKFPTDNRLQLFADSLEEHFKSMVNRELQQADMSRINQLVSQFETELPKDKLEKLRVDMVLAGLV
;
A
#
# COMPACT_ATOMS: atom_id res chain seq x y z
N MET A 1 4.89 12.03 -28.01
CA MET A 1 3.84 11.66 -27.05
C MET A 1 3.00 12.89 -26.81
N THR A 2 1.77 12.87 -27.32
CA THR A 2 0.74 13.88 -27.01
C THR A 2 0.16 13.62 -25.62
N GLU A 3 -0.60 14.58 -25.09
CA GLU A 3 -1.31 14.42 -23.82
C GLU A 3 -2.29 13.24 -23.84
N GLN A 4 -3.05 13.09 -24.94
CA GLN A 4 -3.95 11.94 -25.11
C GLN A 4 -3.18 10.60 -25.15
N GLU A 5 -2.07 10.55 -25.89
CA GLU A 5 -1.23 9.34 -25.95
C GLU A 5 -0.66 8.98 -24.56
N TYR A 6 -0.33 9.99 -23.75
CA TYR A 6 0.12 9.78 -22.38
C TYR A 6 -0.99 9.23 -21.47
N PHE A 7 -2.19 9.82 -21.52
CA PHE A 7 -3.33 9.32 -20.72
C PHE A 7 -3.75 7.91 -21.12
N ASP A 8 -3.75 7.59 -22.42
CA ASP A 8 -4.02 6.25 -22.91
C ASP A 8 -2.96 5.25 -22.42
N TYR A 9 -1.69 5.66 -22.39
CA TYR A 9 -0.60 4.86 -21.84
C TYR A 9 -0.79 4.60 -20.34
N CYS A 10 -1.03 5.65 -19.54
CA CYS A 10 -1.27 5.52 -18.10
C CYS A 10 -2.46 4.62 -17.79
N SER A 11 -3.55 4.71 -18.58
CA SER A 11 -4.74 3.88 -18.41
C SER A 11 -4.45 2.38 -18.65
N LYS A 12 -3.61 2.08 -19.64
CA LYS A 12 -3.15 0.71 -19.93
C LYS A 12 -2.25 0.18 -18.82
N GLU A 13 -1.32 0.99 -18.32
CA GLU A 13 -0.44 0.59 -17.22
C GLU A 13 -1.22 0.37 -15.92
N LEU A 14 -2.21 1.23 -15.61
CA LEU A 14 -3.09 1.02 -14.47
C LEU A 14 -3.86 -0.31 -14.59
N THR A 15 -4.38 -0.62 -15.78
CA THR A 15 -5.06 -1.91 -16.04
C THR A 15 -4.14 -3.10 -15.81
N ARG A 16 -2.89 -3.01 -16.29
CA ARG A 16 -1.87 -4.07 -16.08
C ARG A 16 -1.51 -4.22 -14.60
N TYR A 17 -1.42 -3.11 -13.88
CA TYR A 17 -1.20 -3.11 -12.44
C TYR A 17 -2.35 -3.83 -11.73
N GLU A 18 -3.61 -3.47 -12.01
CA GLU A 18 -4.78 -4.11 -11.40
C GLU A 18 -4.82 -5.62 -11.68
N ALA A 19 -4.54 -6.02 -12.93
CA ALA A 19 -4.49 -7.45 -13.28
C ALA A 19 -3.45 -8.22 -12.46
N LYS A 20 -2.25 -7.65 -12.26
CA LYS A 20 -1.21 -8.23 -11.40
C LYS A 20 -1.63 -8.30 -9.93
N ARG A 21 -2.27 -7.24 -9.43
CA ARG A 21 -2.85 -7.23 -8.08
C ARG A 21 -3.86 -8.35 -7.92
N TYR A 22 -4.82 -8.51 -8.84
CA TYR A 22 -5.80 -9.59 -8.80
C TYR A 22 -5.16 -10.97 -8.86
N GLN A 23 -4.12 -11.15 -9.69
CA GLN A 23 -3.36 -12.39 -9.73
C GLN A 23 -2.72 -12.69 -8.37
N PHE A 24 -2.02 -11.72 -7.77
CA PHE A 24 -1.43 -11.86 -6.45
C PHE A 24 -2.48 -12.16 -5.36
N MET A 25 -3.66 -11.53 -5.45
CA MET A 25 -4.80 -11.80 -4.56
C MET A 25 -5.36 -13.22 -4.68
N GLY A 26 -4.99 -13.98 -5.72
CA GLY A 26 -5.36 -15.38 -5.89
C GLY A 26 -4.23 -16.38 -5.60
N MET A 27 -3.00 -15.92 -5.35
CA MET A 27 -1.85 -16.79 -5.12
C MET A 27 -1.73 -17.21 -3.65
N GLU A 28 -1.53 -18.49 -3.40
CA GLU A 28 -1.19 -18.98 -2.06
C GLU A 28 0.30 -18.77 -1.77
N TRP A 29 0.68 -18.86 -0.49
CA TRP A 29 2.08 -18.63 -0.08
C TRP A 29 3.03 -19.61 -0.76
N GLU A 30 2.59 -20.86 -0.95
CA GLU A 30 3.35 -21.93 -1.61
C GLU A 30 3.56 -21.70 -3.12
N ASP A 31 2.77 -20.83 -3.75
CA ASP A 31 2.92 -20.47 -5.17
C ASP A 31 4.07 -19.47 -5.40
N LEU A 32 4.56 -18.85 -4.34
CA LEU A 32 5.59 -17.82 -4.39
C LEU A 32 6.99 -18.44 -4.53
N ASN A 33 7.82 -17.81 -5.36
CA ASN A 33 9.21 -18.23 -5.51
C ASN A 33 10.11 -17.56 -4.46
N LYS A 34 11.38 -17.98 -4.41
CA LYS A 34 12.37 -17.42 -3.46
C LYS A 34 12.59 -15.90 -3.61
N ALA A 35 12.50 -15.36 -4.81
CA ALA A 35 12.63 -13.92 -5.05
C ALA A 35 11.42 -13.17 -4.48
N ASP A 36 10.21 -13.70 -4.64
CA ASP A 36 8.99 -13.14 -4.07
C ASP A 36 9.05 -13.13 -2.54
N HIS A 37 9.47 -14.24 -1.93
CA HIS A 37 9.70 -14.31 -0.48
C HIS A 37 10.72 -13.27 0.00
N THR A 38 11.82 -13.08 -0.74
CA THR A 38 12.83 -12.07 -0.41
C THR A 38 12.23 -10.67 -0.44
N LYS A 39 11.37 -10.38 -1.43
CA LYS A 39 10.67 -9.10 -1.53
C LYS A 39 9.65 -8.88 -0.42
N LEU A 40 8.93 -9.92 -0.01
CA LEU A 40 8.04 -9.85 1.16
C LEU A 40 8.81 -9.50 2.43
N LEU A 41 9.96 -10.14 2.68
CA LEU A 41 10.79 -9.80 3.83
C LEU A 41 11.35 -8.37 3.75
N GLU A 42 11.73 -7.90 2.55
CA GLU A 42 12.16 -6.51 2.34
C GLU A 42 11.04 -5.52 2.72
N ILE A 43 9.82 -5.77 2.24
CA ILE A 43 8.64 -4.94 2.56
C ILE A 43 8.38 -4.96 4.07
N GLY A 44 8.34 -6.15 4.68
CA GLY A 44 8.13 -6.30 6.13
C GLY A 44 9.17 -5.54 6.95
N ASN A 45 10.44 -5.65 6.57
CA ASN A 45 11.52 -4.94 7.24
C ASN A 45 11.40 -3.42 7.10
N LYS A 46 11.02 -2.92 5.91
CA LYS A 46 10.79 -1.48 5.70
C LYS A 46 9.66 -0.96 6.59
N VAL A 47 8.56 -1.70 6.70
CA VAL A 47 7.42 -1.34 7.54
C VAL A 47 7.81 -1.31 9.02
N MET A 48 8.45 -2.38 9.51
CA MET A 48 8.86 -2.47 10.92
C MET A 48 9.86 -1.39 11.33
N ASN A 49 10.70 -0.92 10.40
CA ASN A 49 11.64 0.17 10.64
C ASN A 49 11.07 1.55 10.26
N GLU A 50 9.80 1.62 9.89
CA GLU A 50 9.13 2.83 9.40
C GLU A 50 9.92 3.58 8.31
N ASP A 51 10.52 2.84 7.38
CA ASP A 51 11.37 3.33 6.29
C ASP A 51 10.58 4.13 5.25
N SER A 52 10.96 5.40 5.05
CA SER A 52 10.29 6.35 4.15
C SER A 52 10.47 6.04 2.66
N SER A 53 11.32 5.08 2.28
CA SER A 53 11.45 4.62 0.89
C SER A 53 10.35 3.64 0.46
N LEU A 54 9.48 3.24 1.39
CA LEU A 54 8.32 2.42 1.10
C LEU A 54 7.23 3.23 0.39
N ASP A 55 6.67 2.68 -0.68
CA ASP A 55 5.55 3.30 -1.39
C ASP A 55 4.25 3.16 -0.57
N LEU A 56 4.01 4.14 0.30
CA LEU A 56 2.84 4.19 1.18
C LEU A 56 1.55 4.39 0.39
N TYR A 57 1.59 5.10 -0.74
CA TYR A 57 0.43 5.30 -1.59
C TYR A 57 -0.10 3.96 -2.10
N LEU A 58 0.75 3.13 -2.70
CA LEU A 58 0.33 1.84 -3.25
C LEU A 58 -0.24 0.90 -2.18
N LEU A 59 0.35 0.89 -0.98
CA LEU A 59 -0.15 0.09 0.15
C LEU A 59 -1.43 0.67 0.77
N ASN A 60 -1.61 1.99 0.77
CA ASN A 60 -2.81 2.63 1.32
C ASN A 60 -4.02 2.48 0.38
N ARG A 61 -3.77 2.47 -0.93
CA ARG A 61 -4.79 2.52 -1.97
C ARG A 61 -5.81 1.39 -1.88
N ASP A 62 -5.37 0.20 -1.48
CA ASP A 62 -6.19 -1.01 -1.36
C ASP A 62 -5.92 -1.78 -0.06
N THR A 63 -6.85 -1.65 0.90
CA THR A 63 -6.74 -2.28 2.22
C THR A 63 -6.68 -3.80 2.15
N ASP A 64 -7.51 -4.45 1.34
CA ASP A 64 -7.57 -5.92 1.28
C ASP A 64 -6.26 -6.51 0.75
N THR A 65 -5.66 -5.88 -0.27
CA THR A 65 -4.34 -6.25 -0.77
C THR A 65 -3.25 -6.01 0.26
N ARG A 66 -3.27 -4.87 0.96
CA ARG A 66 -2.30 -4.60 2.03
C ARG A 66 -2.36 -5.65 3.13
N LEU A 67 -3.56 -6.00 3.60
CA LEU A 67 -3.74 -7.04 4.61
C LEU A 67 -3.29 -8.42 4.11
N ARG A 68 -3.47 -8.72 2.82
CA ARG A 68 -2.91 -9.94 2.21
C ARG A 68 -1.39 -9.91 2.19
N VAL A 69 -0.77 -8.77 1.84
CA VAL A 69 0.70 -8.60 1.91
C VAL A 69 1.19 -8.86 3.34
N TRP A 70 0.55 -8.30 4.37
CA TRP A 70 0.92 -8.56 5.78
C TRP A 70 0.89 -10.03 6.14
N ASN A 71 -0.17 -10.74 5.75
CA ASN A 71 -0.26 -12.19 5.97
C ASN A 71 0.86 -12.96 5.26
N MET A 72 1.18 -12.59 4.01
CA MET A 72 2.26 -13.22 3.25
C MET A 72 3.64 -12.93 3.87
N VAL A 73 3.88 -11.70 4.32
CA VAL A 73 5.10 -11.30 5.06
C VAL A 73 5.23 -12.11 6.34
N ALA A 74 4.17 -12.18 7.16
CA ALA A 74 4.15 -12.92 8.42
C ALA A 74 4.45 -14.41 8.20
N ARG A 75 3.80 -15.05 7.22
CA ARG A 75 4.06 -16.45 6.84
C ARG A 75 5.52 -16.65 6.43
N THR A 76 6.04 -15.75 5.60
CA THR A 76 7.43 -15.82 5.10
C THR A 76 8.43 -15.69 6.24
N ALA A 77 8.23 -14.73 7.15
CA ALA A 77 9.10 -14.52 8.30
C ALA A 77 9.11 -15.74 9.24
N LEU A 78 7.93 -16.29 9.57
CA LEU A 78 7.84 -17.48 10.42
C LEU A 78 8.46 -18.72 9.76
N HIS A 79 8.27 -18.88 8.44
CA HIS A 79 8.89 -19.98 7.69
C HIS A 79 10.42 -19.95 7.82
N TYR A 80 11.06 -18.80 7.56
CA TYR A 80 12.52 -18.69 7.64
C TYR A 80 13.05 -18.75 9.08
N ASP A 81 12.26 -18.32 10.06
CA ASP A 81 12.56 -18.47 11.49
C ASP A 81 12.26 -19.90 12.02
N LYS A 82 11.88 -20.83 11.14
CA LYS A 82 11.52 -22.22 11.47
C LYS A 82 10.44 -22.34 12.54
N LYS A 83 9.53 -21.36 12.58
CA LYS A 83 8.37 -21.32 13.49
C LYS A 83 7.11 -21.76 12.78
N PHE A 84 6.28 -22.53 13.48
CA PHE A 84 4.99 -22.94 12.97
C PHE A 84 4.03 -21.73 12.86
N PRO A 85 3.41 -21.49 11.70
CA PRO A 85 2.52 -20.34 11.46
C PRO A 85 1.09 -20.64 11.93
N THR A 86 0.85 -20.55 13.23
CA THR A 86 -0.53 -20.60 13.75
C THR A 86 -1.29 -19.32 13.42
N ASP A 87 -2.61 -19.40 13.30
CA ASP A 87 -3.47 -18.23 12.99
C ASP A 87 -3.20 -17.06 13.96
N ASN A 88 -3.08 -17.34 15.26
CA ASN A 88 -2.77 -16.31 16.26
C ASN A 88 -1.41 -15.63 16.02
N ARG A 89 -0.38 -16.37 15.60
CA ARG A 89 0.94 -15.79 15.32
C ARG A 89 0.92 -14.95 14.05
N LEU A 90 0.21 -15.41 13.03
CA LEU A 90 0.03 -14.68 11.79
C LEU A 90 -0.71 -13.37 12.05
N GLN A 91 -1.81 -13.43 12.80
CA GLN A 91 -2.60 -12.25 13.15
C GLN A 91 -1.77 -11.23 13.95
N LEU A 92 -1.07 -11.66 15.01
CA LEU A 92 -0.23 -10.76 15.81
C LEU A 92 0.85 -10.06 14.98
N PHE A 93 1.48 -10.78 14.05
CA PHE A 93 2.50 -10.20 13.18
C PHE A 93 1.86 -9.21 12.19
N ALA A 94 0.75 -9.60 11.55
CA ALA A 94 0.05 -8.76 10.60
C ALA A 94 -0.51 -7.47 11.26
N ASP A 95 -1.01 -7.57 12.49
CA ASP A 95 -1.47 -6.43 13.27
C ASP A 95 -0.31 -5.47 13.57
N SER A 96 0.84 -6.00 13.97
CA SER A 96 2.04 -5.18 14.20
C SER A 96 2.50 -4.44 12.93
N LEU A 97 2.48 -5.11 11.77
CA LEU A 97 2.78 -4.47 10.48
C LEU A 97 1.77 -3.36 10.15
N GLU A 98 0.47 -3.60 10.38
CA GLU A 98 -0.58 -2.61 10.14
C GLU A 98 -0.46 -1.40 11.08
N GLU A 99 -0.07 -1.61 12.35
CA GLU A 99 0.19 -0.54 13.30
C GLU A 99 1.36 0.36 12.85
N HIS A 100 2.50 -0.25 12.48
CA HIS A 100 3.64 0.50 11.94
C HIS A 100 3.29 1.22 10.65
N PHE A 101 2.57 0.57 9.73
CA PHE A 101 2.11 1.21 8.50
C PHE A 101 1.22 2.44 8.78
N LYS A 102 0.26 2.33 9.71
CA LYS A 102 -0.59 3.46 10.11
C LYS A 102 0.21 4.58 10.75
N SER A 103 1.22 4.25 11.56
CA SER A 103 2.16 5.22 12.13
C SER A 103 2.85 6.03 11.02
N MET A 104 3.38 5.34 9.99
CA MET A 104 4.00 5.99 8.83
C MET A 104 3.02 6.89 8.08
N VAL A 105 1.81 6.41 7.75
CA VAL A 105 0.79 7.22 7.06
C VAL A 105 0.44 8.47 7.86
N ASN A 106 0.22 8.34 9.18
CA ASN A 106 -0.09 9.48 10.04
C ASN A 106 1.04 10.50 10.08
N ARG A 107 2.30 10.03 10.08
CA ARG A 107 3.47 10.92 10.03
C ARG A 107 3.49 11.73 8.74
N GLU A 108 3.28 11.10 7.58
CA GLU A 108 3.21 11.82 6.30
C GLU A 108 2.07 12.86 6.29
N LEU A 109 0.88 12.50 6.80
CA LEU A 109 -0.25 13.42 6.91
C LEU A 109 0.03 14.62 7.83
N GLN A 110 0.81 14.43 8.90
CA GLN A 110 1.19 15.51 9.81
C GLN A 110 2.25 16.44 9.22
N GLN A 111 3.10 15.94 8.32
CA GLN A 111 4.18 16.70 7.70
C GLN A 111 3.74 17.42 6.41
N ALA A 112 2.65 16.99 5.79
CA ALA A 112 2.13 17.56 4.55
C ALA A 112 1.63 19.01 4.70
N ASP A 113 1.75 19.79 3.63
CA ASP A 113 1.11 21.11 3.52
C ASP A 113 -0.40 20.95 3.27
N MET A 114 -1.12 20.69 4.36
CA MET A 114 -2.57 20.51 4.33
C MET A 114 -3.32 21.75 3.83
N SER A 115 -2.74 22.95 3.94
CA SER A 115 -3.36 24.16 3.39
C SER A 115 -3.47 24.05 1.87
N ARG A 116 -2.36 23.68 1.23
CA ARG A 116 -2.30 23.53 -0.23
C ARG A 116 -3.05 22.29 -0.72
N ILE A 117 -2.98 21.16 0.00
CA ILE A 117 -3.81 19.98 -0.29
C ILE A 117 -5.30 20.34 -0.25
N ASN A 118 -5.77 21.01 0.80
CA ASN A 118 -7.18 21.38 0.94
C ASN A 118 -7.64 22.33 -0.17
N GLN A 119 -6.79 23.28 -0.59
CA GLN A 119 -7.08 24.17 -1.70
C GLN A 119 -7.23 23.44 -3.04
N LEU A 120 -6.45 22.38 -3.27
CA LEU A 120 -6.58 21.55 -4.47
C LEU A 120 -7.85 20.71 -4.42
N VAL A 121 -8.12 20.08 -3.27
CA VAL A 121 -9.29 19.23 -3.08
C VAL A 121 -10.60 20.01 -3.11
N SER A 122 -10.62 21.27 -2.68
CA SER A 122 -11.84 22.10 -2.70
C SER A 122 -12.40 22.32 -4.11
N GLN A 123 -11.57 22.15 -5.16
CA GLN A 123 -12.02 22.24 -6.55
C GLN A 123 -13.00 21.12 -6.94
N PHE A 124 -13.01 20.02 -6.18
CA PHE A 124 -13.84 18.84 -6.45
C PHE A 124 -15.04 18.72 -5.50
N GLU A 125 -15.28 19.70 -4.61
CA GLU A 125 -16.33 19.62 -3.58
C GLU A 125 -17.75 19.48 -4.15
N THR A 126 -17.98 20.00 -5.36
CA THR A 126 -19.27 19.88 -6.06
C THR A 126 -19.40 18.59 -6.87
N GLU A 127 -18.28 17.89 -7.11
CA GLU A 127 -18.20 16.72 -7.99
C GLU A 127 -18.08 15.41 -7.22
N LEU A 128 -17.48 15.45 -6.02
CA LEU A 128 -17.18 14.26 -5.22
C LEU A 128 -17.89 14.32 -3.86
N PRO A 129 -18.42 13.19 -3.38
CA PRO A 129 -18.94 13.09 -2.03
C PRO A 129 -17.80 13.16 -1.00
N LYS A 130 -18.14 13.49 0.26
CA LYS A 130 -17.17 13.76 1.33
C LYS A 130 -16.18 12.62 1.58
N ASP A 131 -16.63 11.36 1.54
CA ASP A 131 -15.77 10.19 1.71
C ASP A 131 -14.69 10.08 0.62
N LYS A 132 -15.04 10.43 -0.63
CA LYS A 132 -14.09 10.45 -1.75
C LYS A 132 -13.13 11.62 -1.67
N LEU A 133 -13.57 12.77 -1.15
CA LEU A 133 -12.71 13.91 -0.90
C LEU A 133 -11.68 13.62 0.20
N GLU A 134 -12.09 12.98 1.30
CA GLU A 134 -11.14 12.55 2.35
C GLU A 134 -10.12 11.56 1.81
N LYS A 135 -10.56 10.56 1.03
CA LYS A 135 -9.64 9.64 0.36
C LYS A 135 -8.68 10.36 -0.59
N LEU A 136 -9.18 11.31 -1.39
CA LEU A 136 -8.36 12.09 -2.32
C LEU A 136 -7.28 12.88 -1.58
N ARG A 137 -7.58 13.50 -0.43
CA ARG A 137 -6.55 14.20 0.38
C ARG A 137 -5.44 13.25 0.81
N VAL A 138 -5.80 12.10 1.37
CA VAL A 138 -4.82 11.11 1.83
C VAL A 138 -4.00 10.60 0.64
N ASP A 139 -4.65 10.28 -0.48
CA ASP A 139 -3.99 9.81 -1.69
C ASP A 139 -2.99 10.85 -2.24
N MET A 140 -3.34 12.14 -2.23
CA MET A 140 -2.43 13.21 -2.66
C MET A 140 -1.21 13.35 -1.76
N VAL A 141 -1.40 13.31 -0.44
CA VAL A 141 -0.29 13.36 0.52
C VAL A 141 0.65 12.17 0.31
N LEU A 142 0.12 10.95 0.27
CA LEU A 142 0.93 9.75 0.15
C LEU A 142 1.59 9.61 -1.23
N ALA A 143 1.02 10.22 -2.27
CA ALA A 143 1.65 10.31 -3.59
C ALA A 143 2.75 11.38 -3.66
N GLY A 144 3.00 12.13 -2.58
CA GLY A 144 3.98 13.22 -2.54
C GLY A 144 3.58 14.41 -3.42
N LEU A 145 2.27 14.58 -3.67
CA LEU A 145 1.76 15.74 -4.37
C LEU A 145 1.68 16.88 -3.37
N VAL A 146 2.75 17.70 -3.34
CA VAL A 146 2.97 18.96 -2.58
C VAL A 146 3.94 18.81 -1.40
#